data_AF-A0A2G5J3Y1-F1
#
_entry.id   AF-A0A2G5J3Y1-F1
#
_cell.length_a   1.000
_cell.length_b   1.000
_cell.length_c   1.000
_cell.angle_alpha   90.00
_cell.angle_beta   90.00
_cell.angle_gamma   90.00
#
_symmetry.space_group_name_H-M   'P 1'
#
loop_
_entity.id
_entity.type
_entity.pdbx_description
1 polymer ?
#
loop_
_entity_poly.entity_id
_entity_poly.type
_entity_poly.pdbx_seq_one_letter_code
_entity_poly.pdbx_strand_id
1 'polypeptide(L)'
;MAVLLYYPLVTPPTEIVHQALLYWDGVASVVPRESEIYDAAVSPDLKDLRRRGLYTPLTFDRRSMEVLQDPEYRGAFRGNSASQVLMEELHRLSRNRDRWGLVPNSVIYGSKMSYWLERELLRLDLAVPNRERGFWSLTVPTEVWQLIIGVTVRELACGDRASYVPYTENDEAYRWALRAPAQDRVPAWEVELGKLLPVPAPGTATADVLAFRERYDDERLRLMRALHRMLGDLRRDYDHPADVLAQLEVELKQAAKDYRGAAKSSRMAWVNRSVTVTVGVAAAAVGALVIPDFGWLLGAGSGYAINVATREIRPLSRARDDHDFSYVHRVEQGLS
;
A
#
# COMPACT_ATOMS: atom_id res chain seq x y z
N MET A 1 1.27 -2.52 16.23
CA MET A 1 2.01 -3.59 15.53
C MET A 1 1.37 -3.75 14.17
N ALA A 2 2.17 -3.73 13.10
CA ALA A 2 1.71 -3.49 11.73
C ALA A 2 2.22 -4.57 10.77
N VAL A 3 1.34 -5.01 9.88
CA VAL A 3 1.61 -6.08 8.90
C VAL A 3 1.60 -5.49 7.50
N LEU A 4 2.64 -5.76 6.71
CA LEU A 4 2.71 -5.30 5.33
C LEU A 4 1.70 -6.09 4.49
N LEU A 5 0.67 -5.44 3.95
CA LEU A 5 -0.31 -6.06 3.07
C LEU A 5 0.09 -5.85 1.61
N TYR A 6 0.74 -6.87 1.05
CA TYR A 6 1.19 -6.88 -0.33
C TYR A 6 0.04 -7.09 -1.32
N TYR A 7 0.06 -6.30 -2.39
CA TYR A 7 -0.75 -6.46 -3.59
C TYR A 7 0.10 -6.07 -4.82
N PRO A 8 -0.19 -6.63 -6.00
CA PRO A 8 -1.45 -7.30 -6.36
C PRO A 8 -1.36 -8.82 -6.56
N LEU A 9 -0.17 -9.41 -6.47
CA LEU A 9 0.02 -10.85 -6.64
C LEU A 9 -0.37 -11.63 -5.37
N VAL A 10 -0.74 -12.89 -5.57
CA VAL A 10 -1.01 -13.84 -4.48
C VAL A 10 0.28 -14.14 -3.70
N THR A 11 1.37 -14.35 -4.42
CA THR A 11 2.70 -14.60 -3.86
C THR A 11 3.53 -13.33 -4.02
N PRO A 12 3.83 -12.62 -2.92
CA PRO A 12 4.69 -11.45 -2.98
C PRO A 12 6.09 -11.83 -3.51
N PRO A 13 6.75 -10.94 -4.25
CA PRO A 13 8.16 -11.12 -4.61
C PRO A 13 9.01 -11.29 -3.35
N THR A 14 10.05 -12.14 -3.44
CA THR A 14 10.91 -12.50 -2.31
C THR A 14 11.50 -11.27 -1.63
N GLU A 15 11.87 -10.26 -2.40
CA GLU A 15 12.43 -9.00 -1.91
C GLU A 15 11.44 -8.27 -0.99
N ILE A 16 10.15 -8.34 -1.31
CA ILE A 16 9.08 -7.73 -0.51
C ILE A 16 8.83 -8.54 0.75
N VAL A 17 8.87 -9.87 0.64
CA VAL A 17 8.81 -10.74 1.82
C VAL A 17 9.96 -10.42 2.77
N HIS A 18 11.19 -10.32 2.28
CA HIS A 18 12.36 -9.99 3.11
C HIS A 18 12.22 -8.62 3.76
N GLN A 19 11.77 -7.62 3.01
CA GLN A 19 11.52 -6.29 3.55
C GLN A 19 10.44 -6.31 4.63
N ALA A 20 9.34 -7.04 4.42
CA ALA A 20 8.31 -7.23 5.43
C ALA A 20 8.89 -7.87 6.70
N LEU A 21 9.72 -8.90 6.55
CA LEU A 21 10.39 -9.59 7.64
C LEU A 21 11.47 -8.75 8.33
N LEU A 22 11.97 -7.67 7.73
CA LEU A 22 12.94 -6.79 8.39
C LEU A 22 12.30 -5.58 9.05
N TYR A 23 11.17 -5.08 8.53
CA TYR A 23 10.63 -3.79 8.96
C TYR A 23 9.23 -3.88 9.55
N TRP A 24 8.52 -4.97 9.33
CA TRP A 24 7.13 -5.14 9.76
C TRP A 24 7.00 -6.33 10.71
N ASP A 25 5.84 -6.49 11.33
CA ASP A 25 5.60 -7.64 12.21
C ASP A 25 5.28 -8.91 11.43
N GLY A 26 4.92 -8.76 10.16
CA GLY A 26 4.76 -9.84 9.20
C GLY A 26 4.38 -9.31 7.83
N VAL A 27 4.06 -10.25 6.94
CA VAL A 27 3.52 -10.00 5.61
C VAL A 27 2.12 -10.59 5.50
N ALA A 28 1.26 -9.95 4.73
CA ALA A 28 -0.03 -10.46 4.31
C ALA A 28 -0.17 -10.30 2.79
N SER A 29 -0.95 -11.17 2.17
CA SER A 29 -1.34 -11.02 0.76
C SER A 29 -2.71 -11.63 0.53
N VAL A 30 -3.32 -11.22 -0.58
CA VAL A 30 -4.67 -11.66 -0.96
C VAL A 30 -4.61 -12.99 -1.68
N VAL A 31 -5.08 -14.05 -1.01
CA VAL A 31 -5.05 -15.41 -1.55
C VAL A 31 -6.44 -15.87 -2.04
N PRO A 32 -6.49 -16.81 -3.00
CA PRO A 32 -7.72 -17.52 -3.34
C PRO A 32 -8.29 -18.29 -2.15
N ARG A 33 -9.61 -18.46 -2.13
CA ARG A 33 -10.32 -19.21 -1.08
C ARG A 33 -10.24 -20.72 -1.31
N GLU A 34 -10.20 -21.14 -2.57
CA GLU A 34 -10.18 -22.52 -3.00
C GLU A 34 -8.84 -23.15 -2.60
N SER A 35 -8.87 -24.22 -1.79
CA SER A 35 -7.68 -24.83 -1.21
C SER A 35 -6.69 -25.33 -2.26
N GLU A 36 -7.19 -25.91 -3.35
CA GLU A 36 -6.34 -26.40 -4.45
C GLU A 36 -5.58 -25.25 -5.14
N ILE A 37 -6.25 -24.11 -5.35
CA ILE A 37 -5.62 -22.94 -5.95
C ILE A 37 -4.66 -22.29 -4.95
N TYR A 38 -5.04 -22.18 -3.67
CA TYR A 38 -4.16 -21.71 -2.62
C TYR A 38 -2.88 -22.55 -2.55
N ASP A 39 -3.01 -23.88 -2.57
CA ASP A 39 -1.88 -24.77 -2.40
C ASP A 39 -0.92 -24.73 -3.58
N ALA A 40 -1.42 -24.49 -4.79
CA ALA A 40 -0.64 -24.28 -6.00
C ALA A 40 -0.03 -22.87 -6.09
N ALA A 41 -0.74 -21.84 -5.63
CA ALA A 41 -0.32 -20.45 -5.80
C ALA A 41 0.67 -19.99 -4.72
N VAL A 42 0.51 -20.46 -3.47
CA VAL A 42 1.33 -20.04 -2.33
C VAL A 42 2.57 -20.93 -2.21
N SER A 43 3.74 -20.31 -2.21
CA SER A 43 5.02 -21.03 -2.15
C SER A 43 5.22 -21.77 -0.81
N PRO A 44 6.05 -22.84 -0.79
CA PRO A 44 6.41 -23.54 0.45
C PRO A 44 6.99 -22.61 1.54
N ASP A 45 7.79 -21.61 1.14
CA ASP A 45 8.38 -20.63 2.04
C ASP A 45 7.32 -19.78 2.74
N LEU A 46 6.30 -19.30 2.02
CA LEU A 46 5.18 -18.57 2.63
C LEU A 46 4.37 -19.47 3.56
N LYS A 47 4.18 -20.75 3.21
CA LYS A 47 3.54 -21.72 4.12
C LYS A 47 4.36 -21.93 5.40
N ASP A 48 5.68 -21.91 5.32
CA ASP A 48 6.55 -21.95 6.49
C ASP A 48 6.42 -20.69 7.35
N LEU A 49 6.46 -19.51 6.73
CA LEU A 49 6.25 -18.23 7.42
C LEU A 49 4.88 -18.16 8.10
N ARG A 50 3.84 -18.74 7.49
CA ARG A 50 2.51 -18.86 8.12
C ARG A 50 2.56 -19.68 9.40
N ARG A 51 3.25 -20.82 9.40
CA ARG A 51 3.43 -21.65 10.60
C ARG A 51 4.14 -20.91 11.72
N ARG A 52 5.03 -19.96 11.38
CA ARG A 52 5.73 -19.08 12.32
C ARG A 52 4.93 -17.84 12.73
N GLY A 53 3.72 -17.64 12.21
CA GLY A 53 2.91 -16.46 12.46
C GLY A 53 3.40 -15.18 11.77
N LEU A 54 4.30 -15.29 10.79
CA LEU A 54 4.92 -14.16 10.07
C LEU A 54 4.28 -13.90 8.70
N TYR A 55 3.43 -14.80 8.23
CA TYR A 55 2.61 -14.61 7.03
C TYR A 55 1.13 -14.84 7.32
N THR A 56 0.30 -13.87 6.94
CA THR A 56 -1.16 -13.91 7.09
C THR A 56 -1.83 -13.95 5.71
N PRO A 57 -2.27 -15.12 5.24
CA PRO A 57 -3.03 -15.19 4.00
C PRO A 57 -4.43 -14.61 4.21
N LEU A 58 -4.81 -13.61 3.41
CA LEU A 58 -6.14 -13.03 3.44
C LEU A 58 -7.00 -13.63 2.33
N THR A 59 -7.97 -14.45 2.72
CA THR A 59 -8.98 -14.97 1.77
C THR A 59 -10.06 -13.92 1.61
N PHE A 60 -10.27 -13.43 0.40
CA PHE A 60 -11.42 -12.58 0.11
C PHE A 60 -12.56 -13.46 -0.38
N ASP A 61 -13.72 -13.24 0.21
CA ASP A 61 -14.98 -13.69 -0.36
C ASP A 61 -15.83 -12.49 -0.75
N ARG A 62 -16.96 -12.80 -1.39
CA ARG A 62 -17.91 -11.78 -1.83
C ARG A 62 -18.38 -10.86 -0.69
N ARG A 63 -18.43 -11.35 0.56
CA ARG A 63 -18.78 -10.56 1.74
C ARG A 63 -17.65 -9.61 2.15
N SER A 64 -16.41 -10.06 2.04
CA SER A 64 -15.23 -9.21 2.25
C SER A 64 -15.24 -8.02 1.28
N MET A 65 -15.73 -8.24 0.05
CA MET A 65 -15.91 -7.21 -0.97
C MET A 65 -17.12 -6.28 -0.72
N GLU A 66 -18.01 -6.60 0.22
CA GLU A 66 -19.10 -5.69 0.63
C GLU A 66 -18.57 -4.46 1.37
N VAL A 67 -17.29 -4.45 1.75
CA VAL A 67 -16.59 -3.22 2.17
C VAL A 67 -16.68 -2.14 1.10
N LEU A 68 -16.72 -2.53 -0.18
CA LEU A 68 -17.10 -1.64 -1.27
C LEU A 68 -18.62 -1.66 -1.41
N GLN A 69 -19.31 -0.78 -0.70
CA GLN A 69 -20.76 -0.67 -0.75
C GLN A 69 -21.24 -0.18 -2.12
N ASP A 70 -22.43 -0.60 -2.57
CA ASP A 70 -23.00 -0.11 -3.83
C ASP A 70 -23.24 1.41 -3.73
N PRO A 71 -22.57 2.24 -4.56
CA PRO A 71 -22.68 3.69 -4.48
C PRO A 71 -24.08 4.22 -4.84
N GLU A 72 -24.88 3.47 -5.59
CA GLU A 72 -26.24 3.85 -5.99
C GLU A 72 -27.31 3.41 -4.98
N TYR A 73 -26.93 2.62 -3.96
CA TYR A 73 -27.87 2.13 -2.97
C TYR A 73 -28.41 3.29 -2.11
N ARG A 74 -29.69 3.63 -2.29
CA ARG A 74 -30.38 4.76 -1.64
C ARG A 74 -30.78 4.51 -0.17
N GLY A 75 -30.10 3.60 0.52
CA GLY A 75 -30.33 3.33 1.94
C GLY A 75 -29.79 4.43 2.86
N ALA A 76 -30.04 4.30 4.17
CA ALA A 76 -29.51 5.22 5.20
C ALA A 76 -27.97 5.26 5.26
N PHE A 77 -27.32 4.26 4.67
CA PHE A 77 -25.88 4.23 4.42
C PHE A 77 -25.66 4.56 2.95
N ARG A 78 -25.45 5.85 2.62
CA ARG A 78 -24.86 6.19 1.32
C ARG A 78 -23.56 5.39 1.20
N GLY A 79 -23.35 4.75 0.05
CA GLY A 79 -22.14 3.95 -0.18
C GLY A 79 -20.89 4.72 0.23
N ASN A 80 -19.90 4.02 0.79
CA ASN A 80 -18.70 4.66 1.31
C ASN A 80 -17.97 5.48 0.23
N SER A 81 -17.22 6.49 0.67
CA SER A 81 -16.49 7.41 -0.20
C SER A 81 -15.59 6.67 -1.20
N ALA A 82 -15.01 5.55 -0.80
CA ALA A 82 -14.21 4.69 -1.66
C ALA A 82 -14.94 4.14 -2.88
N SER A 83 -16.15 3.61 -2.69
CA SER A 83 -16.97 3.13 -3.81
C SER A 83 -17.39 4.25 -4.75
N GLN A 84 -17.62 5.47 -4.23
CA GLN A 84 -17.93 6.63 -5.07
C GLN A 84 -16.75 7.00 -5.97
N VAL A 85 -15.52 7.07 -5.42
CA VAL A 85 -14.30 7.29 -6.23
C VAL A 85 -14.12 6.21 -7.27
N LEU A 86 -14.28 4.95 -6.86
CA LEU A 86 -14.12 3.83 -7.77
C LEU A 86 -15.09 3.96 -8.95
N MET A 87 -16.36 4.25 -8.69
CA MET A 87 -17.35 4.47 -9.74
C MET A 87 -16.98 5.65 -10.64
N GLU A 88 -16.63 6.81 -10.08
CA GLU A 88 -16.22 7.99 -10.87
C GLU A 88 -15.03 7.71 -11.79
N GLU A 89 -14.02 7.00 -11.28
CA GLU A 89 -12.81 6.64 -12.04
C GLU A 89 -13.11 5.59 -13.11
N LEU A 90 -13.97 4.60 -12.84
CA LEU A 90 -14.43 3.65 -13.86
C LEU A 90 -15.20 4.37 -14.98
N HIS A 91 -16.10 5.29 -14.65
CA HIS A 91 -16.77 6.12 -15.64
C HIS A 91 -15.79 6.99 -16.44
N ARG A 92 -14.74 7.51 -15.81
CA ARG A 92 -13.69 8.29 -16.48
C ARG A 92 -12.86 7.41 -17.43
N LEU A 93 -12.52 6.20 -17.02
CA LEU A 93 -11.82 5.19 -17.83
C LEU A 93 -12.65 4.81 -19.06
N SER A 94 -13.93 4.49 -18.85
CA SER A 94 -14.85 4.10 -19.93
C SER A 94 -15.00 5.22 -20.98
N ARG A 95 -15.17 6.47 -20.55
CA ARG A 95 -15.24 7.64 -21.47
C ARG A 95 -13.97 7.88 -22.28
N ASN A 96 -12.81 7.43 -21.81
CA ASN A 96 -11.51 7.63 -22.46
C ASN A 96 -10.94 6.34 -23.05
N ARG A 97 -11.74 5.29 -23.18
CA ARG A 97 -11.27 3.94 -23.55
C ARG A 97 -10.46 3.93 -24.84
N ASP A 98 -10.99 4.51 -25.91
CA ASP A 98 -10.34 4.53 -27.23
C ASP A 98 -9.03 5.31 -27.21
N ARG A 99 -8.99 6.41 -26.45
CA ARG A 99 -7.80 7.24 -26.29
C ARG A 99 -6.67 6.47 -25.60
N TRP A 100 -7.01 5.54 -24.72
CA TRP A 100 -6.05 4.82 -23.88
C TRP A 100 -5.72 3.42 -24.41
N GLY A 101 -6.43 2.96 -25.44
CA GLY A 101 -6.19 1.65 -26.04
C GLY A 101 -6.37 0.50 -25.04
N LEU A 102 -7.39 0.58 -24.17
CA LEU A 102 -7.60 -0.39 -23.10
C LEU A 102 -7.92 -1.77 -23.66
N VAL A 103 -6.95 -2.69 -23.56
CA VAL A 103 -7.11 -4.10 -23.95
C VAL A 103 -7.35 -4.96 -22.72
N PRO A 104 -8.45 -5.73 -22.65
CA PRO A 104 -8.68 -6.68 -21.58
C PRO A 104 -7.61 -7.78 -21.57
N ASN A 105 -6.73 -7.78 -20.58
CA ASN A 105 -5.59 -8.71 -20.47
C ASN A 105 -5.40 -9.26 -19.05
N SER A 106 -6.16 -8.77 -18.08
CA SER A 106 -6.06 -9.13 -16.66
C SER A 106 -7.32 -9.83 -16.20
N VAL A 107 -7.21 -10.87 -15.38
CA VAL A 107 -8.36 -11.64 -14.91
C VAL A 107 -8.71 -11.27 -13.48
N ILE A 108 -9.98 -10.97 -13.22
CA ILE A 108 -10.55 -10.85 -11.88
C ILE A 108 -11.54 -11.99 -11.67
N TYR A 109 -11.36 -12.73 -10.57
CA TYR A 109 -12.30 -13.75 -10.13
C TYR A 109 -13.47 -13.09 -9.39
N GLY A 110 -14.68 -13.61 -9.57
CA GLY A 110 -15.90 -13.10 -8.94
C GLY A 110 -15.86 -13.10 -7.42
N SER A 111 -15.06 -13.97 -6.80
CA SER A 111 -14.78 -13.94 -5.36
C SER A 111 -14.04 -12.68 -4.88
N LYS A 112 -13.38 -11.97 -5.81
CA LYS A 112 -12.65 -10.71 -5.57
C LYS A 112 -13.41 -9.47 -6.06
N MET A 113 -14.72 -9.58 -6.30
CA MET A 113 -15.57 -8.46 -6.70
C MET A 113 -16.90 -8.47 -5.96
N SER A 114 -17.44 -7.28 -5.73
CA SER A 114 -18.84 -7.12 -5.32
C SER A 114 -19.77 -7.26 -6.54
N TYR A 115 -21.05 -7.52 -6.29
CA TYR A 115 -22.05 -7.65 -7.35
C TYR A 115 -22.21 -6.37 -8.18
N TRP A 116 -22.24 -5.22 -7.49
CA TRP A 116 -22.42 -3.93 -8.16
C TRP A 116 -21.22 -3.63 -9.06
N LEU A 117 -20.00 -3.95 -8.60
CA LEU A 117 -18.78 -3.72 -9.36
C LEU A 117 -18.74 -4.59 -10.62
N GLU A 118 -19.08 -5.88 -10.49
CA GLU A 118 -19.20 -6.79 -11.64
C GLU A 118 -20.18 -6.23 -12.69
N ARG A 119 -21.39 -5.86 -12.24
CA ARG A 119 -22.44 -5.27 -13.10
C ARG A 119 -21.95 -3.99 -13.77
N GLU A 120 -21.29 -3.12 -13.01
CA GLU A 120 -20.83 -1.81 -13.48
C GLU A 120 -19.71 -1.94 -14.52
N LEU A 121 -18.76 -2.84 -14.30
CA LEU A 121 -17.69 -3.14 -15.26
C LEU A 121 -18.23 -3.65 -16.60
N LEU A 122 -19.20 -4.56 -16.56
CA LEU A 122 -19.87 -5.07 -17.76
C LEU A 122 -20.70 -3.97 -18.45
N ARG A 123 -21.40 -3.13 -17.68
CA ARG A 123 -22.21 -2.02 -18.19
C ARG A 123 -21.35 -0.96 -18.91
N LEU A 124 -20.16 -0.68 -18.38
CA LEU A 124 -19.22 0.30 -18.92
C LEU A 124 -18.32 -0.25 -20.03
N ASP A 125 -18.51 -1.52 -20.41
CA ASP A 125 -17.67 -2.26 -21.35
C ASP A 125 -16.17 -2.22 -20.99
N LEU A 126 -15.90 -2.23 -19.69
CA LEU A 126 -14.57 -2.32 -19.10
C LEU A 126 -14.20 -3.75 -18.72
N ALA A 127 -15.11 -4.69 -18.93
CA ALA A 127 -14.90 -6.10 -18.69
C ALA A 127 -15.60 -6.97 -19.73
N VAL A 128 -15.03 -8.14 -19.99
CA VAL A 128 -15.67 -9.21 -20.75
C VAL A 128 -15.71 -10.50 -19.93
N PRO A 129 -16.78 -11.30 -19.98
CA PRO A 129 -16.81 -12.60 -19.33
C PRO A 129 -15.71 -13.52 -19.86
N ASN A 130 -14.90 -14.11 -18.98
CA ASN A 130 -13.86 -15.05 -19.37
C ASN A 130 -14.44 -16.47 -19.46
N ARG A 131 -14.84 -16.87 -20.68
CA ARG A 131 -15.48 -18.18 -20.93
C ARG A 131 -14.54 -19.37 -20.74
N GLU A 132 -13.24 -19.18 -20.87
CA GLU A 132 -12.24 -20.26 -20.74
C GLU A 132 -12.02 -20.68 -19.29
N ARG A 133 -12.10 -19.73 -18.35
CA ARG A 133 -11.91 -19.97 -16.91
C ARG A 133 -13.21 -20.11 -16.12
N GLY A 134 -14.35 -20.13 -16.83
CA GLY A 134 -15.69 -20.33 -16.29
C GLY A 134 -16.43 -19.03 -15.98
N PHE A 135 -17.75 -19.16 -15.74
CA PHE A 135 -18.72 -18.07 -15.61
C PHE A 135 -18.44 -17.05 -14.49
N TRP A 136 -17.49 -17.33 -13.59
CA TRP A 136 -17.21 -16.53 -12.40
C TRP A 136 -15.92 -15.71 -12.53
N SER A 137 -15.52 -15.34 -13.75
CA SER A 137 -14.35 -14.48 -13.96
C SER A 137 -14.55 -13.49 -15.09
N LEU A 138 -14.00 -12.29 -14.90
CA LEU A 138 -13.99 -11.22 -15.87
C LEU A 138 -12.56 -10.97 -16.35
N THR A 139 -12.39 -10.72 -17.64
CA THR A 139 -11.17 -10.14 -18.17
C THR A 139 -11.35 -8.63 -18.29
N VAL A 140 -10.44 -7.87 -17.71
CA VAL A 140 -10.44 -6.40 -17.65
C VAL A 140 -9.10 -5.83 -18.13
N PRO A 141 -9.05 -4.55 -18.53
CA PRO A 141 -7.79 -3.84 -18.73
C PRO A 141 -6.95 -3.80 -17.45
N THR A 142 -5.63 -3.74 -17.60
CA THR A 142 -4.68 -3.72 -16.46
C THR A 142 -4.95 -2.52 -15.53
N GLU A 143 -5.27 -1.37 -16.09
CA GLU A 143 -5.53 -0.12 -15.36
C GLU A 143 -6.80 -0.24 -14.50
N VAL A 144 -7.85 -0.85 -15.04
CA VAL A 144 -9.09 -1.15 -14.33
C VAL A 144 -8.82 -2.12 -13.17
N TRP A 145 -8.02 -3.15 -13.43
CA TRP A 145 -7.61 -4.11 -12.40
C TRP A 145 -6.82 -3.45 -11.27
N GLN A 146 -5.83 -2.61 -11.60
CA GLN A 146 -5.00 -1.88 -10.63
C GLN A 146 -5.83 -0.90 -9.78
N LEU A 147 -6.79 -0.21 -10.40
CA LEU A 147 -7.72 0.67 -9.70
C LEU A 147 -8.55 -0.11 -8.68
N ILE A 148 -9.17 -1.22 -9.10
CA ILE A 148 -10.02 -2.04 -8.22
C ILE A 148 -9.20 -2.58 -7.05
N ILE A 149 -8.03 -3.18 -7.32
CA ILE A 149 -7.22 -3.78 -6.25
C ILE A 149 -6.69 -2.72 -5.29
N GLY A 150 -6.24 -1.56 -5.79
CA GLY A 150 -5.74 -0.47 -4.96
C GLY A 150 -6.81 0.07 -4.00
N VAL A 151 -8.02 0.33 -4.50
CA VAL A 151 -9.14 0.80 -3.66
C VAL A 151 -9.57 -0.30 -2.68
N THR A 152 -9.71 -1.54 -3.13
CA THR A 152 -10.12 -2.66 -2.27
C THR A 152 -9.16 -2.88 -1.11
N VAL A 153 -7.85 -2.93 -1.39
CA VAL A 153 -6.83 -3.19 -0.37
C VAL A 153 -6.78 -2.07 0.66
N ARG A 154 -6.96 -0.81 0.25
CA ARG A 154 -7.09 0.31 1.19
C ARG A 154 -8.26 0.10 2.15
N GLU A 155 -9.46 -0.15 1.61
CA GLU A 155 -10.65 -0.29 2.45
C GLU A 155 -10.55 -1.47 3.41
N LEU A 156 -9.93 -2.56 2.97
CA LEU A 156 -9.68 -3.72 3.82
C LEU A 156 -8.65 -3.45 4.91
N ALA A 157 -7.59 -2.69 4.58
CA ALA A 157 -6.61 -2.27 5.59
C ALA A 157 -7.22 -1.37 6.67
N CYS A 158 -8.30 -0.64 6.36
CA CYS A 158 -9.06 0.14 7.33
C CYS A 158 -10.04 -0.69 8.17
N GLY A 159 -10.48 -1.86 7.69
CA GLY A 159 -11.60 -2.62 8.27
C GLY A 159 -11.23 -3.73 9.27
N ASP A 160 -9.98 -4.18 9.33
CA ASP A 160 -9.59 -5.34 10.14
C ASP A 160 -9.03 -4.98 11.53
N ARG A 161 -9.03 -5.96 12.45
CA ARG A 161 -8.44 -5.85 13.80
C ARG A 161 -6.93 -5.70 13.78
N ALA A 162 -6.27 -6.11 12.70
CA ALA A 162 -4.84 -5.93 12.49
C ALA A 162 -4.57 -4.62 11.72
N SER A 163 -3.52 -3.89 12.13
CA SER A 163 -3.06 -2.69 11.42
C SER A 163 -2.33 -3.11 10.14
N TYR A 164 -3.06 -3.30 9.04
CA TYR A 164 -2.45 -3.56 7.75
C TYR A 164 -1.92 -2.27 7.12
N VAL A 165 -0.75 -2.37 6.48
CA VAL A 165 -0.18 -1.29 5.67
C VAL A 165 -0.15 -1.76 4.22
N PRO A 166 -1.04 -1.24 3.34
CA PRO A 166 -1.04 -1.55 1.92
C PRO A 166 0.30 -1.26 1.27
N TYR A 167 0.80 -2.21 0.48
CA TYR A 167 2.05 -2.08 -0.24
C TYR A 167 1.98 -2.70 -1.64
N THR A 168 2.53 -1.99 -2.62
CA THR A 168 2.72 -2.49 -3.99
C THR A 168 3.95 -1.87 -4.62
N GLU A 169 4.67 -2.64 -5.41
CA GLU A 169 5.75 -2.17 -6.28
C GLU A 169 5.24 -1.46 -7.55
N ASN A 170 3.93 -1.45 -7.78
CA ASN A 170 3.30 -0.80 -8.92
C ASN A 170 2.88 0.64 -8.58
N ASP A 171 3.64 1.61 -9.07
CA ASP A 171 3.42 3.05 -8.84
C ASP A 171 1.99 3.51 -9.19
N GLU A 172 1.37 2.96 -10.24
CA GLU A 172 0.02 3.35 -10.63
C GLU A 172 -1.02 2.78 -9.67
N ALA A 173 -0.93 1.49 -9.34
CA ALA A 173 -1.80 0.86 -8.35
C ALA A 173 -1.70 1.56 -6.98
N TYR A 174 -0.50 2.00 -6.60
CA TYR A 174 -0.28 2.81 -5.41
C TYR A 174 -1.00 4.16 -5.46
N ARG A 175 -0.84 4.91 -6.57
CA ARG A 175 -1.55 6.18 -6.74
C ARG A 175 -3.06 6.00 -6.69
N TRP A 176 -3.58 4.92 -7.27
CA TRP A 176 -5.00 4.59 -7.19
C TRP A 176 -5.46 4.34 -5.75
N ALA A 177 -4.68 3.61 -4.96
CA ALA A 177 -4.97 3.40 -3.54
C ALA A 177 -5.02 4.71 -2.75
N LEU A 178 -4.20 5.71 -3.11
CA LEU A 178 -4.18 7.01 -2.42
C LEU A 178 -5.28 7.99 -2.84
N ARG A 179 -6.03 7.74 -3.93
CA ARG A 179 -7.05 8.69 -4.38
C ARG A 179 -8.28 8.71 -3.46
N ALA A 180 -8.59 9.89 -2.95
CA ALA A 180 -9.83 10.20 -2.22
C ALA A 180 -10.81 11.00 -3.11
N PRO A 181 -12.13 10.91 -2.87
CA PRO A 181 -13.10 11.72 -3.59
C PRO A 181 -12.87 13.19 -3.30
N ALA A 182 -13.21 14.07 -4.25
CA ALA A 182 -12.85 15.48 -4.20
C ALA A 182 -13.24 16.17 -2.87
N GLN A 183 -14.38 15.78 -2.30
CA GLN A 183 -14.91 16.29 -1.03
C GLN A 183 -14.15 15.81 0.22
N ASP A 184 -13.41 14.71 0.13
CA ASP A 184 -12.66 14.08 1.23
C ASP A 184 -11.13 14.18 1.02
N ARG A 185 -10.68 14.98 0.04
CA ARG A 185 -9.25 15.19 -0.19
C ARG A 185 -8.67 16.01 0.94
N VAL A 186 -7.73 15.40 1.66
CA VAL A 186 -6.92 16.08 2.65
C VAL A 186 -5.52 16.33 2.09
N PRO A 187 -4.85 17.43 2.49
CA PRO A 187 -3.42 17.59 2.24
C PRO A 187 -2.67 16.36 2.75
N ALA A 188 -1.66 15.91 2.01
CA ALA A 188 -0.83 14.79 2.41
C ALA A 188 0.64 15.12 2.11
N TRP A 189 1.53 14.56 2.93
CA TRP A 189 2.96 14.57 2.70
C TRP A 189 3.38 13.24 2.12
N GLU A 190 4.12 13.26 1.03
CA GLU A 190 4.88 12.11 0.54
C GLU A 190 6.35 12.34 0.89
N VAL A 191 6.91 11.45 1.70
CA VAL A 191 8.28 11.50 2.20
C VAL A 191 9.06 10.33 1.61
N GLU A 192 10.03 10.62 0.73
CA GLU A 192 10.99 9.62 0.28
C GLU A 192 12.10 9.45 1.32
N LEU A 193 12.00 8.38 2.08
CA LEU A 193 13.06 7.85 2.92
C LEU A 193 14.05 7.08 2.03
N GLY A 194 15.01 7.76 1.39
CA GLY A 194 15.98 7.23 0.41
C GLY A 194 16.76 5.96 0.79
N LYS A 195 18.10 5.90 0.70
CA LYS A 195 18.89 4.67 1.01
C LYS A 195 18.91 4.30 2.52
N LEU A 196 17.83 4.57 3.26
CA LEU A 196 17.74 4.47 4.71
C LEU A 196 17.65 3.04 5.19
N LEU A 197 16.89 2.19 4.48
CA LEU A 197 16.61 0.83 4.90
C LEU A 197 17.45 -0.17 4.07
N PRO A 198 18.46 -0.85 4.65
CA PRO A 198 19.20 -1.88 3.95
C PRO A 198 18.29 -3.09 3.66
N VAL A 199 18.31 -3.60 2.43
CA VAL A 199 17.58 -4.83 2.09
C VAL A 199 18.58 -5.94 1.75
N PRO A 200 18.24 -7.21 1.99
CA PRO A 200 19.08 -8.31 1.57
C PRO A 200 19.24 -8.32 0.04
N ALA A 201 20.41 -8.73 -0.45
CA ALA A 201 20.63 -8.88 -1.88
C ALA A 201 19.73 -9.98 -2.46
N PRO A 202 19.34 -9.89 -3.75
CA PRO A 202 18.61 -10.96 -4.42
C PRO A 202 19.30 -12.33 -4.25
N GLY A 203 18.51 -13.37 -4.01
CA GLY A 203 19.02 -14.74 -3.77
C GLY A 203 19.42 -15.04 -2.32
N THR A 204 19.33 -14.08 -1.41
CA THR A 204 19.48 -14.35 0.03
C THR A 204 18.41 -15.35 0.50
N ALA A 205 18.77 -16.34 1.31
CA ALA A 205 17.82 -17.28 1.86
C ALA A 205 16.93 -16.62 2.93
N THR A 206 15.61 -16.87 2.90
CA THR A 206 14.66 -16.35 3.89
C THR A 206 15.04 -16.73 5.33
N ALA A 207 15.66 -17.91 5.52
CA ALA A 207 16.15 -18.34 6.83
C ALA A 207 17.25 -17.42 7.39
N ASP A 208 18.16 -16.91 6.55
CA ASP A 208 19.21 -15.98 6.96
C ASP A 208 18.63 -14.62 7.35
N VAL A 209 17.59 -14.18 6.64
CA VAL A 209 16.85 -12.94 6.95
C VAL A 209 16.15 -13.05 8.30
N LEU A 210 15.52 -14.21 8.60
CA LEU A 210 14.90 -14.46 9.90
C LEU A 210 15.93 -14.50 11.03
N ALA A 211 17.04 -15.21 10.83
CA ALA A 211 18.12 -15.26 11.82
C ALA A 211 18.71 -13.86 12.07
N PHE A 212 18.82 -13.03 11.03
CA PHE A 212 19.22 -11.63 11.17
C PHE A 212 18.20 -10.82 11.98
N ARG A 213 16.90 -10.92 11.63
CA ARG A 213 15.81 -10.24 12.33
C ARG A 213 15.84 -10.57 13.83
N GLU A 214 15.96 -11.84 14.18
CA GLU A 214 15.97 -12.31 15.57
C GLU A 214 17.21 -11.81 16.31
N ARG A 215 18.38 -11.83 15.66
CA ARG A 215 19.64 -11.40 16.27
C ARG A 215 19.71 -9.90 16.55
N TYR A 216 19.09 -9.08 15.69
CA TYR A 216 19.16 -7.62 15.75
C TYR A 216 17.78 -6.98 15.96
N ASP A 217 16.91 -7.66 16.73
CA ASP A 217 15.54 -7.20 16.96
C ASP A 217 15.50 -5.85 17.69
N ASP A 218 16.47 -5.59 18.58
CA ASP A 218 16.57 -4.33 19.32
C ASP A 218 16.90 -3.13 18.40
N GLU A 219 17.85 -3.28 17.47
CA GLU A 219 18.14 -2.26 16.45
C GLU A 219 16.93 -2.04 15.54
N ARG A 220 16.29 -3.14 15.10
CA ARG A 220 15.09 -3.10 14.27
C ARG A 220 13.95 -2.34 14.93
N LEU A 221 13.65 -2.67 16.19
CA LEU A 221 12.59 -2.04 16.97
C LEU A 221 12.86 -0.56 17.21
N ARG A 222 14.13 -0.17 17.47
CA ARG A 222 14.51 1.24 17.58
C ARG A 222 14.24 2.01 16.30
N LEU A 223 14.66 1.47 15.16
CA LEU A 223 14.42 2.07 13.84
C LEU A 223 12.93 2.24 13.54
N MET A 224 12.13 1.19 13.76
CA MET A 224 10.69 1.26 13.50
C MET A 224 9.95 2.19 14.47
N ARG A 225 10.40 2.30 15.73
CA ARG A 225 9.85 3.28 16.68
C ARG A 225 10.17 4.71 16.26
N ALA A 226 11.39 4.99 15.84
CA ALA A 226 11.78 6.31 15.33
C ALA A 226 10.94 6.69 14.09
N LEU A 227 10.78 5.74 13.16
CA LEU A 227 9.95 5.92 11.98
C LEU A 227 8.48 6.21 12.35
N HIS A 228 7.86 5.38 13.18
CA HIS A 228 6.47 5.59 13.58
C HIS A 228 6.25 6.88 14.38
N ARG A 229 7.23 7.28 15.20
CA ARG A 229 7.20 8.58 15.89
C ARG A 229 7.21 9.72 14.88
N MET A 230 8.14 9.69 13.92
CA MET A 230 8.21 10.71 12.87
C MET A 230 6.90 10.85 12.09
N LEU A 231 6.31 9.73 11.69
CA LEU A 231 5.03 9.74 10.99
C LEU A 231 3.89 10.25 11.89
N GLY A 232 3.91 9.91 13.17
CA GLY A 232 3.00 10.42 14.20
C GLY A 232 3.07 11.92 14.40
N ASP A 233 4.28 12.47 14.44
CA ASP A 233 4.52 13.90 14.69
C ASP A 233 4.22 14.73 13.44
N LEU A 234 4.58 14.25 12.25
CA LEU A 234 4.18 14.87 10.97
C LEU A 234 2.66 15.01 10.81
N ARG A 235 1.91 14.09 11.43
CA ARG A 235 0.45 14.16 11.45
C ARG A 235 -0.09 15.20 12.44
N ARG A 236 0.62 15.45 13.56
CA ARG A 236 0.17 16.35 14.64
C ARG A 236 0.58 17.79 14.39
N ASP A 237 1.84 18.01 14.02
CA ASP A 237 2.46 19.33 13.97
C ASP A 237 2.65 19.79 12.51
N TYR A 238 1.52 19.82 11.78
CA TYR A 238 1.49 20.15 10.35
C TYR A 238 1.97 21.57 10.03
N ASP A 239 1.81 22.50 10.96
CA ASP A 239 2.12 23.92 10.72
C ASP A 239 3.63 24.18 10.62
N HIS A 240 4.47 23.26 11.13
CA HIS A 240 5.94 23.38 11.14
C HIS A 240 6.63 22.06 10.72
N PRO A 241 6.36 21.53 9.52
CA PRO A 241 6.83 20.20 9.12
C PRO A 241 8.35 20.17 8.93
N ALA A 242 8.98 21.30 8.58
CA ALA A 242 10.43 21.39 8.45
C ALA A 242 11.15 21.17 9.79
N ASP A 243 10.58 21.66 10.89
CA ASP A 243 11.16 21.50 12.23
C ASP A 243 10.99 20.06 12.73
N VAL A 244 9.82 19.47 12.49
CA VAL A 244 9.51 18.05 12.75
C VAL A 244 10.48 17.17 11.96
N LEU A 245 10.64 17.41 10.65
CA LEU A 245 11.56 16.66 9.80
C LEU A 245 13.01 16.82 10.27
N ALA A 246 13.48 18.03 10.54
CA ALA A 246 14.87 18.28 10.96
C ALA A 246 15.20 17.61 12.31
N GLN A 247 14.27 17.67 13.27
CA GLN A 247 14.44 17.04 14.59
C GLN A 247 14.45 15.51 14.49
N LEU A 248 13.55 14.94 13.70
CA LEU A 248 13.39 13.49 13.57
C LEU A 248 14.40 12.86 12.61
N GLU A 249 14.96 13.65 11.70
CA GLU A 249 16.04 13.23 10.80
C GLU A 249 17.26 12.76 11.60
N VAL A 250 17.62 13.43 12.70
CA VAL A 250 18.75 13.03 13.54
C VAL A 250 18.50 11.66 14.19
N GLU A 251 17.32 11.47 14.78
CA GLU A 251 16.95 10.21 15.42
C GLU A 251 16.89 9.07 14.40
N LEU A 252 16.25 9.30 13.25
CA LEU A 252 16.13 8.31 12.19
C LEU A 252 17.50 7.97 11.58
N LYS A 253 18.37 8.97 11.36
CA LYS A 253 19.74 8.75 10.87
C LYS A 253 20.55 7.90 11.84
N GLN A 254 20.43 8.16 13.14
CA GLN A 254 21.15 7.39 14.15
C GLN A 254 20.64 5.94 14.21
N ALA A 255 19.33 5.73 14.28
CA ALA A 255 18.75 4.38 14.28
C ALA A 255 19.08 3.62 12.98
N ALA A 256 19.03 4.28 11.83
CA ALA A 256 19.41 3.68 10.54
C ALA A 256 20.91 3.38 10.48
N LYS A 257 21.77 4.21 11.08
CA LYS A 257 23.22 3.95 11.17
C LYS A 257 23.50 2.71 12.01
N ASP A 258 22.84 2.56 13.15
CA ASP A 258 22.99 1.39 14.02
C ASP A 258 22.54 0.12 13.30
N TYR A 259 21.39 0.16 12.63
CA TYR A 259 20.86 -0.97 11.85
C TYR A 259 21.74 -1.32 10.64
N ARG A 260 22.30 -0.32 9.94
CA ARG A 260 23.31 -0.57 8.90
C ARG A 260 24.61 -1.13 9.48
N GLY A 261 24.98 -0.77 10.70
CA GLY A 261 26.08 -1.37 11.44
C GLY A 261 25.85 -2.86 11.64
N ALA A 262 24.66 -3.24 12.11
CA ALA A 262 24.23 -4.63 12.24
C ALA A 262 24.25 -5.38 10.89
N ALA A 263 23.75 -4.74 9.83
CA ALA A 263 23.81 -5.28 8.48
C ALA A 263 25.26 -5.58 8.06
N LYS A 264 26.20 -4.65 8.27
CA LYS A 264 27.63 -4.83 7.96
C LYS A 264 28.31 -5.90 8.81
N SER A 265 27.87 -6.13 10.04
CA SER A 265 28.41 -7.21 10.89
C SER A 265 27.81 -8.59 10.59
N SER A 266 26.79 -8.65 9.72
CA SER A 266 26.27 -9.92 9.21
C SER A 266 27.11 -10.45 8.05
N ARG A 267 27.02 -11.76 7.78
CA ARG A 267 27.63 -12.39 6.60
C ARG A 267 26.76 -12.30 5.34
N MET A 268 25.65 -11.55 5.41
CA MET A 268 24.68 -11.41 4.33
C MET A 268 25.09 -10.30 3.37
N ALA A 269 24.82 -10.48 2.08
CA ALA A 269 24.98 -9.41 1.11
C ALA A 269 23.79 -8.44 1.19
N TRP A 270 24.05 -7.14 1.09
CA TRP A 270 23.03 -6.10 1.23
C TRP A 270 23.03 -5.16 0.03
N VAL A 271 21.85 -4.65 -0.31
CA VAL A 271 21.68 -3.57 -1.29
C VAL A 271 20.88 -2.43 -0.68
N ASN A 272 21.07 -1.22 -1.20
CA ASN A 272 20.31 -0.05 -0.77
C ASN A 272 19.08 0.13 -1.65
N ARG A 273 17.93 0.39 -1.05
CA ARG A 273 16.67 0.71 -1.76
C ARG A 273 16.03 1.96 -1.16
N SER A 274 15.36 2.74 -2.01
CA SER A 274 14.54 3.89 -1.63
C SER A 274 13.22 3.41 -1.01
N VAL A 275 12.77 4.10 0.02
CA VAL A 275 11.47 3.88 0.65
C VAL A 275 10.65 5.15 0.53
N THR A 276 9.39 5.07 0.12
CA THR A 276 8.48 6.23 0.10
C THR A 276 7.38 6.06 1.14
N VAL A 277 6.99 7.12 1.80
CA VAL A 277 5.95 7.11 2.83
C VAL A 277 4.97 8.24 2.59
N THR A 278 3.70 7.92 2.46
CA THR A 278 2.65 8.95 2.38
C THR A 278 1.89 9.05 3.69
N VAL A 279 1.78 10.29 4.19
CA VAL A 279 1.11 10.69 5.43
C VAL A 279 -0.02 11.64 5.08
N GLY A 280 -1.27 11.20 5.27
CA GLY A 280 -2.43 12.08 5.17
C GLY A 280 -2.51 13.00 6.39
N VAL A 281 -2.71 14.30 6.15
CA VAL A 281 -2.84 15.32 7.19
C VAL A 281 -4.30 15.74 7.27
N ALA A 282 -5.00 15.31 8.32
CA ALA A 282 -6.32 15.84 8.61
C ALA A 282 -6.17 17.28 9.14
N ALA A 283 -6.59 18.27 8.36
CA ALA A 283 -6.61 19.66 8.81
C ALA A 283 -7.65 19.81 9.94
N ALA A 284 -7.19 19.72 11.19
CA ALA A 284 -7.98 20.09 12.35
C ALA A 284 -7.98 21.62 12.54
N ALA A 285 -8.39 22.37 11.50
CA ALA A 285 -8.45 23.82 11.56
C ALA A 285 -9.83 24.32 11.11
N VAL A 286 -10.57 24.87 12.08
CA VAL A 286 -11.75 25.77 11.97
C VAL A 286 -13.17 25.16 11.84
N GLY A 287 -13.33 23.84 11.71
CA GLY A 287 -14.68 23.24 11.61
C GLY A 287 -15.47 23.04 12.93
N ALA A 288 -14.83 23.15 14.09
CA ALA A 288 -15.41 22.71 15.36
C ALA A 288 -16.49 23.65 15.97
N LEU A 289 -16.80 24.78 15.32
CA LEU A 289 -17.80 25.74 15.82
C LEU A 289 -19.09 25.82 15.00
N VAL A 290 -19.27 25.02 13.93
CA VAL A 290 -20.43 25.23 13.03
C VAL A 290 -21.35 24.02 12.87
N ILE A 291 -20.95 22.76 13.10
CA ILE A 291 -21.87 21.60 12.97
C ILE A 291 -21.54 20.50 14.01
N PRO A 292 -22.45 20.15 14.95
CA PRO A 292 -22.12 19.26 16.08
C PRO A 292 -21.91 17.77 15.76
N ASP A 293 -22.14 17.29 14.54
CA ASP A 293 -22.27 15.84 14.26
C ASP A 293 -21.14 15.22 13.39
N PHE A 294 -19.99 15.88 13.24
CA PHE A 294 -18.87 15.39 12.42
C PHE A 294 -17.81 14.56 13.17
N GLY A 295 -18.19 13.90 14.27
CA GLY A 295 -17.30 12.99 15.01
C GLY A 295 -16.75 11.81 14.19
N TRP A 296 -17.39 11.46 13.07
CA TRP A 296 -16.94 10.39 12.16
C TRP A 296 -15.74 10.79 11.27
N LEU A 297 -15.50 12.10 11.07
CA LEU A 297 -14.35 12.61 10.31
C LEU A 297 -13.04 12.52 11.10
N LEU A 298 -13.13 12.29 12.43
CA LEU A 298 -12.01 12.00 13.32
C LEU A 298 -11.83 10.49 13.57
N GLY A 299 -12.79 9.65 13.18
CA GLY A 299 -12.83 8.22 13.50
C GLY A 299 -12.36 7.28 12.38
N ALA A 300 -12.34 7.71 11.12
CA ALA A 300 -11.87 6.90 10.00
C ALA A 300 -10.35 7.04 9.85
N GLY A 301 -9.62 5.95 10.08
CA GLY A 301 -8.16 5.94 10.20
C GLY A 301 -7.43 6.60 9.03
N SER A 302 -6.75 7.71 9.31
CA SER A 302 -5.68 8.21 8.44
C SER A 302 -4.51 7.23 8.53
N GLY A 303 -4.55 6.20 7.69
CA GLY A 303 -3.49 5.21 7.58
C GLY A 303 -2.22 5.85 7.04
N TYR A 304 -1.08 5.49 7.60
CA TYR A 304 0.20 5.69 6.94
C TYR A 304 0.32 4.62 5.86
N ALA A 305 0.52 5.03 4.61
CA ALA A 305 0.87 4.10 3.54
C ALA A 305 2.38 4.19 3.31
N ILE A 306 3.14 3.27 3.91
CA ILE A 306 4.57 3.14 3.63
C ILE A 306 4.71 2.29 2.38
N ASN A 307 5.01 2.93 1.26
CA ASN A 307 5.37 2.24 0.03
C ASN A 307 6.88 2.32 -0.21
N VAL A 308 7.58 1.24 0.13
CA VAL A 308 8.95 1.04 -0.32
C VAL A 308 9.03 0.78 -1.83
N ALA A 309 9.04 1.84 -2.65
CA ALA A 309 9.27 1.69 -4.08
C ALA A 309 10.75 1.38 -4.33
N THR A 310 11.05 0.12 -4.64
CA THR A 310 12.42 -0.35 -4.82
C THR A 310 12.90 -0.03 -6.23
N ARG A 311 13.59 1.10 -6.42
CA ARG A 311 14.32 1.35 -7.67
C ARG A 311 15.71 0.71 -7.58
N GLU A 312 16.03 -0.19 -8.50
CA GLU A 312 17.43 -0.53 -8.77
C GLU A 312 18.12 0.71 -9.33
N ILE A 313 18.96 1.35 -8.53
CA ILE A 313 19.88 2.36 -9.03
C ILE A 313 21.00 1.59 -9.73
N ARG A 314 20.92 1.49 -11.07
CA ARG A 314 22.09 1.12 -11.89
C ARG A 314 23.28 1.99 -11.46
N PRO A 315 24.50 1.45 -11.38
CA PRO A 315 25.66 2.21 -10.90
C PRO A 315 25.92 3.41 -11.83
N LEU A 316 25.49 4.59 -11.40
CA LEU A 316 25.82 5.87 -12.00
C LEU A 316 27.27 6.19 -11.60
N SER A 317 28.23 5.68 -12.37
CA SER A 317 29.61 6.20 -12.34
C SER A 317 29.73 7.63 -12.89
N ARG A 318 28.60 8.28 -13.24
CA ARG A 318 28.53 9.68 -13.67
C ARG A 318 27.18 10.30 -13.30
N ALA A 319 27.00 10.71 -12.06
CA ALA A 319 26.12 11.82 -11.71
C ALA A 319 26.77 12.52 -10.53
N ARG A 320 27.31 13.71 -10.84
CA ARG A 320 27.95 14.65 -9.92
C ARG A 320 27.06 14.94 -8.72
N ASP A 321 27.72 15.20 -7.60
CA ASP A 321 27.31 16.05 -6.50
C ASP A 321 26.17 17.01 -6.89
N ASP A 322 24.94 16.75 -6.42
CA ASP A 322 24.21 17.65 -5.52
C ASP A 322 22.81 17.08 -5.19
N HIS A 323 22.43 17.23 -3.92
CA HIS A 323 21.11 17.02 -3.27
C HIS A 323 20.74 15.60 -2.80
N ASP A 324 20.90 15.39 -1.48
CA ASP A 324 20.48 14.21 -0.71
C ASP A 324 18.96 14.15 -0.39
N PHE A 325 18.14 15.10 -0.89
CA PHE A 325 16.69 15.11 -0.73
C PHE A 325 16.04 15.73 -1.98
N SER A 326 15.37 14.91 -2.79
CA SER A 326 14.51 15.43 -3.86
C SER A 326 13.15 15.81 -3.27
N TYR A 327 13.03 17.06 -2.83
CA TYR A 327 11.74 17.72 -2.61
C TYR A 327 11.06 17.94 -3.96
N VAL A 328 10.22 16.99 -4.41
CA VAL A 328 9.41 17.24 -5.61
C VAL A 328 8.12 17.94 -5.22
N HIS A 329 8.24 19.26 -5.17
CA HIS A 329 7.17 20.21 -5.45
C HIS A 329 6.33 19.77 -6.66
N ARG A 330 5.06 19.42 -6.40
CA ARG A 330 3.84 19.76 -7.19
C ARG A 330 2.66 19.13 -6.43
N VAL A 331 2.26 19.71 -5.30
CA VAL A 331 1.05 20.55 -5.29
C VAL A 331 0.82 21.13 -6.68
N GLU A 332 -0.03 20.47 -7.48
CA GLU A 332 -0.60 21.13 -8.65
C GLU A 332 -1.15 22.46 -8.17
N GLN A 333 -0.49 23.51 -8.66
CA GLN A 333 -0.90 24.90 -8.64
C GLN A 333 -2.43 24.93 -8.67
N GLY A 334 -3.03 25.18 -7.51
CA GLY A 334 -3.68 26.46 -7.25
C GLY A 334 -4.54 26.89 -8.42
N LEU A 335 -5.85 26.92 -8.20
CA LEU A 335 -6.60 28.14 -8.49
C LEU A 335 -6.12 28.85 -9.76
N SER A 336 -6.25 28.14 -10.88
CA SER A 336 -6.27 28.71 -12.23
C SER A 336 -7.42 28.07 -12.99
#